data_AF-A0A929PHJ4-F1
#
_entry.id   AF-A0A929PHJ4-F1
#
_cell.length_a   1.000
_cell.length_b   1.000
_cell.length_c   1.000
_cell.angle_alpha   90.00
_cell.angle_beta   90.00
_cell.angle_gamma   90.00
#
_symmetry.space_group_name_H-M   'P 1'
#
loop_
_entity.id
_entity.type
_entity.pdbx_description
1 polymer ?
#
loop_
_entity_poly.entity_id
_entity_poly.type
_entity_poly.pdbx_seq_one_letter_code
_entity_poly.pdbx_strand_id
1 'polypeptide(L)'
;MRVRYAEEKEKEENYSEALKGYAEVAYWADKMGNKKFRSELYGKAIDLQLRYAEEKEREENYSKASGSYAEAADWADKMEDEKRRKELYEKAIEVGLRSATTKEKKSSLSSAAADYVQTAKWADAVGDDVKRDTLYEKAAQRLREAAETYEKLASFLLNSDILIDASALRDYFSEDAEKFAYFDKISSIVENCRWFFEDFSGMSRWR
;
A
#
# COMPACT_ATOMS: atom_id res chain seq x y z
N MET A 1 16.53 5.90 -19.36
CA MET A 1 15.87 5.43 -18.12
C MET A 1 15.89 6.49 -17.02
N ARG A 2 17.04 7.11 -16.70
CA ARG A 2 17.13 8.15 -15.64
C ARG A 2 16.29 9.42 -15.88
N VAL A 3 16.11 9.85 -17.13
CA VAL A 3 15.32 11.06 -17.47
C VAL A 3 13.83 10.85 -17.18
N ARG A 4 13.22 9.76 -17.68
CA ARG A 4 11.81 9.42 -17.38
C ARG A 4 11.51 9.27 -15.89
N TYR A 5 12.44 8.67 -15.14
CA TYR A 5 12.28 8.53 -13.69
C TYR A 5 12.34 9.88 -12.96
N ALA A 6 13.25 10.77 -13.37
CA ALA A 6 13.32 12.11 -12.82
C ALA A 6 12.06 12.93 -13.15
N GLU A 7 11.55 12.83 -14.37
CA GLU A 7 10.31 13.49 -14.81
C GLU A 7 9.08 12.97 -14.04
N GLU A 8 8.97 11.66 -13.80
CA GLU A 8 7.88 11.10 -13.01
C GLU A 8 7.96 11.56 -11.54
N LYS A 9 9.17 11.57 -10.97
CA LYS A 9 9.38 12.00 -9.59
C LYS A 9 9.07 13.48 -9.40
N GLU A 10 9.53 14.34 -10.31
CA GLU A 10 9.23 15.77 -10.29
C GLU A 10 7.73 16.01 -10.43
N LYS A 11 7.06 15.27 -11.31
CA LYS A 11 5.61 15.34 -11.46
C LYS A 11 4.89 14.93 -10.17
N GLU A 12 5.30 13.84 -9.53
CA GLU A 12 4.75 13.41 -8.23
C GLU A 12 4.98 14.43 -7.12
N GLU A 13 6.16 15.04 -7.06
CA GLU A 13 6.48 16.11 -6.11
C GLU A 13 5.57 17.31 -6.35
N ASN A 14 5.39 17.74 -7.60
CA ASN A 14 4.48 18.83 -7.97
C ASN A 14 3.02 18.53 -7.59
N TYR A 15 2.54 17.29 -7.81
CA TYR A 15 1.22 16.86 -7.35
C TYR A 15 1.09 16.93 -5.83
N SER A 16 2.08 16.40 -5.10
CA SER A 16 2.10 16.38 -3.63
C SER A 16 2.11 17.81 -3.07
N GLU A 17 2.89 18.70 -3.65
CA GLU A 17 2.98 20.10 -3.24
C GLU A 17 1.66 20.85 -3.47
N ALA A 18 1.02 20.64 -4.62
CA ALA A 18 -0.30 21.23 -4.90
C ALA A 18 -1.36 20.77 -3.88
N LEU A 19 -1.38 19.49 -3.53
CA LEU A 19 -2.29 18.96 -2.52
C LEU A 19 -2.05 19.54 -1.12
N LYS A 20 -0.79 19.69 -0.72
CA LYS A 20 -0.41 20.37 0.54
C LYS A 20 -0.90 21.82 0.53
N GLY A 21 -0.71 22.54 -0.58
CA GLY A 21 -1.21 23.90 -0.74
C GLY A 21 -2.73 23.99 -0.56
N TYR A 22 -3.49 23.10 -1.20
CA TYR A 22 -4.94 23.05 -0.99
C TYR A 22 -5.32 22.77 0.47
N ALA A 23 -4.62 21.82 1.12
CA ALA A 23 -4.86 21.47 2.51
C ALA A 23 -4.66 22.65 3.45
N GLU A 24 -3.54 23.35 3.31
CA GLU A 24 -3.15 24.49 4.13
C GLU A 24 -4.13 25.66 3.98
N VAL A 25 -4.46 26.03 2.74
CA VAL A 25 -5.40 27.13 2.48
C VAL A 25 -6.81 26.77 2.97
N ALA A 26 -7.23 25.50 2.83
CA ALA A 26 -8.52 25.05 3.33
C ALA A 26 -8.59 25.07 4.86
N TYR A 27 -7.50 24.69 5.54
CA TYR A 27 -7.39 24.81 6.99
C TYR A 27 -7.56 26.26 7.46
N TRP A 28 -6.91 27.23 6.79
CA TRP A 28 -7.09 28.64 7.13
C TRP A 28 -8.49 29.15 6.81
N ALA A 29 -9.09 28.73 5.68
CA ALA A 29 -10.47 29.06 5.35
C ALA A 29 -11.44 28.59 6.45
N ASP A 30 -11.21 27.41 7.01
CA ASP A 30 -11.97 26.89 8.14
C ASP A 30 -11.80 27.73 9.41
N LYS A 31 -10.56 28.09 9.74
CA LYS A 31 -10.26 28.97 10.89
C LYS A 31 -10.90 30.35 10.78
N MET A 32 -11.11 30.84 9.56
CA MET A 32 -11.82 32.08 9.29
C MET A 32 -13.35 31.91 9.18
N GLY A 33 -13.87 30.70 9.37
CA GLY A 33 -15.29 30.39 9.24
C GLY A 33 -15.82 30.38 7.80
N ASN A 34 -14.93 30.46 6.80
CA ASN A 34 -15.29 30.46 5.39
C ASN A 34 -15.48 29.02 4.86
N LYS A 35 -16.55 28.38 5.32
CA LYS A 35 -16.87 26.99 4.97
C LYS A 35 -17.06 26.76 3.47
N LYS A 36 -17.59 27.75 2.75
CA LYS A 36 -17.79 27.66 1.30
C LYS A 36 -16.44 27.56 0.57
N PHE A 37 -15.51 28.48 0.87
CA PHE A 37 -14.20 28.46 0.25
C PHE A 37 -13.37 27.22 0.64
N ARG A 38 -13.47 26.78 1.90
CA ARG A 38 -12.91 25.49 2.36
C ARG A 38 -13.40 24.33 1.48
N SER A 39 -14.71 24.24 1.26
CA SER A 39 -15.32 23.20 0.43
C SER A 39 -14.86 23.27 -1.03
N GLU A 40 -14.69 24.46 -1.60
CA GLU A 40 -14.17 24.63 -2.96
C GLU A 40 -12.73 24.12 -3.10
N LEU A 41 -11.89 24.33 -2.08
CA LEU A 41 -10.50 23.85 -2.07
C LEU A 41 -10.41 22.33 -1.96
N TYR A 42 -11.25 21.71 -1.11
CA TYR A 42 -11.34 20.25 -1.04
C TYR A 42 -11.85 19.65 -2.35
N GLY A 43 -12.83 20.28 -3.02
CA GLY A 43 -13.28 19.86 -4.34
C GLY A 43 -12.14 19.84 -5.37
N LYS A 44 -11.27 20.85 -5.37
CA LYS A 44 -10.09 20.89 -6.25
C LYS A 44 -9.07 19.80 -5.91
N ALA A 45 -8.87 19.51 -4.63
CA ALA A 45 -7.98 18.43 -4.20
C ALA A 45 -8.51 17.06 -4.67
N ILE A 46 -9.82 16.82 -4.58
CA ILE A 46 -10.48 15.63 -5.11
C ILE A 46 -10.26 15.51 -6.62
N ASP A 47 -10.55 16.58 -7.38
CA ASP A 47 -10.41 16.54 -8.84
C ASP A 47 -8.96 16.28 -9.28
N LEU A 48 -7.98 16.81 -8.54
CA LEU A 48 -6.57 16.56 -8.80
C LEU A 48 -6.19 15.09 -8.54
N GLN A 49 -6.67 14.52 -7.43
CA GLN A 49 -6.46 13.11 -7.09
C GLN A 49 -7.10 12.17 -8.10
N LEU A 50 -8.31 12.47 -8.58
CA LEU A 50 -9.00 11.66 -9.57
C LEU A 50 -8.23 11.60 -10.89
N ARG A 51 -7.74 12.75 -11.37
CA ARG A 51 -6.92 12.79 -12.60
C ARG A 51 -5.64 11.98 -12.45
N TYR A 52 -5.00 12.07 -11.29
CA TYR A 52 -3.80 11.30 -10.99
C TYR A 52 -4.10 9.79 -10.89
N ALA A 53 -5.21 9.40 -10.26
CA ALA A 53 -5.68 8.03 -10.17
C ALA A 53 -5.94 7.42 -11.56
N GLU A 54 -6.71 8.12 -12.41
CA GLU A 54 -7.03 7.71 -13.77
C GLU A 54 -5.79 7.60 -14.67
N GLU A 55 -4.82 8.47 -14.47
CA GLU A 55 -3.51 8.37 -15.13
C GLU A 55 -2.76 7.11 -14.69
N LYS A 56 -2.67 6.86 -13.39
CA LYS A 56 -1.99 5.67 -12.86
C LYS A 56 -2.69 4.37 -13.21
N GLU A 57 -4.02 4.34 -13.32
CA GLU A 57 -4.74 3.18 -13.87
C GLU A 57 -4.38 2.91 -15.32
N ARG A 58 -4.28 3.95 -16.17
CA ARG A 58 -3.89 3.83 -17.59
C ARG A 58 -2.45 3.35 -17.75
N GLU A 59 -1.58 3.71 -16.82
CA GLU A 59 -0.19 3.21 -16.71
C GLU A 59 -0.11 1.80 -16.09
N GLU A 60 -1.25 1.17 -15.76
CA GLU A 60 -1.36 -0.11 -15.05
C GLU A 60 -0.69 -0.11 -13.66
N ASN A 61 -0.50 1.08 -13.07
CA ASN A 61 -0.02 1.26 -11.71
C ASN A 61 -1.19 1.30 -10.71
N TYR A 62 -1.87 0.15 -10.60
CA TYR A 62 -3.09 0.03 -9.81
C TYR A 62 -2.91 0.32 -8.31
N SER A 63 -1.73 0.05 -7.74
CA SER A 63 -1.45 0.36 -6.33
C SER A 63 -1.50 1.87 -6.06
N LYS A 64 -0.83 2.68 -6.91
CA LYS A 64 -0.88 4.15 -6.80
C LYS A 64 -2.29 4.69 -7.08
N ALA A 65 -2.96 4.16 -8.09
CA ALA A 65 -4.33 4.57 -8.41
C ALA A 65 -5.30 4.32 -7.26
N SER A 66 -5.26 3.12 -6.66
CA SER A 66 -6.07 2.76 -5.49
C SER A 66 -5.87 3.73 -4.33
N GLY A 67 -4.61 4.04 -4.00
CA GLY A 67 -4.28 5.03 -2.96
C GLY A 67 -4.84 6.42 -3.28
N SER A 68 -4.77 6.85 -4.53
CA SER A 68 -5.24 8.18 -4.95
C SER A 68 -6.77 8.32 -4.86
N TYR A 69 -7.54 7.28 -5.19
CA TYR A 69 -8.99 7.28 -4.95
C TYR A 69 -9.34 7.33 -3.46
N ALA A 70 -8.59 6.62 -2.61
CA ALA A 70 -8.83 6.67 -1.17
C ALA A 70 -8.50 8.05 -0.59
N GLU A 71 -7.42 8.69 -1.03
CA GLU A 71 -7.11 10.08 -0.65
C GLU A 71 -8.20 11.04 -1.12
N ALA A 72 -8.76 10.84 -2.33
CA ALA A 72 -9.92 11.58 -2.79
C ALA A 72 -11.14 11.36 -1.87
N ALA A 73 -11.36 10.14 -1.38
CA ALA A 73 -12.41 9.82 -0.42
C ALA A 73 -12.21 10.57 0.91
N ASP A 74 -10.98 10.64 1.42
CA ASP A 74 -10.64 11.38 2.64
C ASP A 74 -10.98 12.88 2.50
N TRP A 75 -10.77 13.46 1.32
CA TRP A 75 -11.17 14.84 1.04
C TRP A 75 -12.68 15.01 0.97
N ALA A 76 -13.42 14.04 0.41
CA ALA A 76 -14.87 14.04 0.40
C ALA A 76 -15.45 13.94 1.82
N ASP A 77 -14.81 13.18 2.71
CA ASP A 77 -15.19 13.11 4.13
C ASP A 77 -15.02 14.46 4.84
N LYS A 78 -13.92 15.19 4.57
CA LYS A 78 -13.73 16.58 5.06
C LYS A 78 -14.75 17.58 4.50
N MET A 79 -15.39 17.24 3.38
CA MET A 79 -16.53 17.99 2.82
C MET A 79 -17.88 17.54 3.40
N GLU A 80 -17.90 16.54 4.27
CA GLU A 80 -19.13 15.89 4.78
C GLU A 80 -19.99 15.31 3.63
N ASP A 81 -19.36 14.96 2.49
CA ASP A 81 -20.00 14.34 1.33
C ASP A 81 -19.89 12.81 1.44
N GLU A 82 -20.73 12.23 2.30
CA GLU A 82 -20.71 10.80 2.62
C GLU A 82 -20.93 9.93 1.38
N LYS A 83 -21.81 10.36 0.47
CA LYS A 83 -22.09 9.64 -0.77
C LYS A 83 -20.84 9.54 -1.63
N ARG A 84 -20.17 10.67 -1.88
CA ARG A 84 -18.96 10.72 -2.69
C ARG A 84 -17.80 10.00 -2.02
N ARG A 85 -17.66 10.13 -0.69
CA ARG A 85 -16.69 9.36 0.10
C ARG A 85 -16.84 7.86 -0.16
N LYS A 86 -18.06 7.34 -0.03
CA LYS A 86 -18.34 5.91 -0.21
C LYS A 86 -18.02 5.44 -1.63
N GLU A 87 -18.46 6.16 -2.65
CA GLU A 87 -18.19 5.84 -4.06
C GLU A 87 -16.68 5.79 -4.35
N LEU A 88 -15.90 6.71 -3.77
CA LEU A 88 -14.45 6.77 -3.96
C LEU A 88 -13.69 5.65 -3.24
N TYR A 89 -14.07 5.30 -2.01
CA TYR A 89 -13.47 4.13 -1.35
C TYR A 89 -13.86 2.82 -2.04
N GLU A 90 -15.10 2.68 -2.51
CA GLU A 90 -15.50 1.51 -3.30
C GLU A 90 -14.64 1.37 -4.56
N LYS A 91 -14.33 2.49 -5.23
CA LYS A 91 -13.39 2.51 -6.36
C LYS A 91 -11.96 2.16 -5.94
N ALA A 92 -11.48 2.69 -4.82
CA ALA A 92 -10.16 2.35 -4.27
C ALA A 92 -10.03 0.84 -3.99
N ILE A 93 -11.09 0.22 -3.46
CA ILE A 93 -11.17 -1.22 -3.21
C ILE A 93 -11.08 -2.00 -4.53
N GLU A 94 -11.90 -1.64 -5.52
CA GLU A 94 -11.93 -2.29 -6.85
C GLU A 94 -10.52 -2.32 -7.48
N VAL A 95 -9.86 -1.16 -7.52
CA VAL A 95 -8.54 -1.01 -8.13
C VAL A 95 -7.45 -1.69 -7.29
N GLY A 96 -7.55 -1.63 -5.96
CA GLY A 96 -6.64 -2.31 -5.04
C GLY A 96 -6.65 -3.83 -5.21
N LEU A 97 -7.83 -4.43 -5.40
CA LEU A 97 -7.97 -5.85 -5.72
C LEU A 97 -7.37 -6.21 -7.08
N ARG A 98 -7.54 -5.35 -8.09
CA ARG A 98 -6.89 -5.52 -9.40
C ARG A 98 -5.37 -5.50 -9.29
N SER A 99 -4.81 -4.63 -8.43
CA SER A 99 -3.38 -4.59 -8.13
C SER A 99 -2.89 -5.89 -7.48
N ALA A 100 -3.54 -6.31 -6.40
CA ALA A 100 -3.18 -7.51 -5.65
C ALA A 100 -3.19 -8.76 -6.54
N THR A 101 -4.27 -8.97 -7.29
CA THR A 101 -4.41 -10.13 -8.19
C THR A 101 -3.41 -10.12 -9.35
N THR A 102 -3.04 -8.93 -9.86
CA THR A 102 -1.99 -8.80 -10.89
C THR A 102 -0.61 -9.18 -10.33
N LYS A 103 -0.30 -8.78 -9.09
CA LYS A 103 0.95 -9.14 -8.42
C LYS A 103 1.04 -10.62 -8.06
N GLU A 104 -0.07 -11.24 -7.63
CA GLU A 104 -0.15 -12.70 -7.44
C GLU A 104 0.18 -13.45 -8.72
N LYS A 105 -0.43 -13.06 -9.85
CA LYS A 105 -0.16 -13.68 -11.17
C LYS A 105 1.31 -13.55 -11.59
N LYS A 106 2.00 -12.49 -11.14
CA LYS A 106 3.44 -12.28 -11.34
C LYS A 106 4.29 -12.91 -10.23
N SER A 107 3.72 -13.81 -9.42
CA SER A 107 4.38 -14.49 -8.29
C SER A 107 4.98 -13.57 -7.22
N SER A 108 4.51 -12.32 -7.14
CA SER A 108 4.96 -11.33 -6.15
C SER A 108 4.07 -11.37 -4.90
N LEU A 109 4.05 -12.51 -4.20
CA LEU A 109 3.08 -12.83 -3.13
C LEU A 109 3.09 -11.81 -1.97
N SER A 110 4.26 -11.41 -1.51
CA SER A 110 4.43 -10.38 -0.47
C SER A 110 3.92 -9.00 -0.88
N SER A 111 4.13 -8.62 -2.15
CA SER A 111 3.64 -7.36 -2.70
C SER A 111 2.12 -7.39 -2.90
N ALA A 112 1.56 -8.55 -3.27
CA ALA A 112 0.11 -8.76 -3.31
C ALA A 112 -0.52 -8.69 -1.91
N ALA A 113 0.14 -9.28 -0.90
CA ALA A 113 -0.32 -9.21 0.49
C ALA A 113 -0.39 -7.76 0.99
N ALA A 114 0.59 -6.92 0.66
CA ALA A 114 0.57 -5.51 1.01
C ALA A 114 -0.64 -4.78 0.38
N ASP A 115 -0.95 -5.06 -0.89
CA ASP A 115 -2.13 -4.48 -1.54
C ASP A 115 -3.43 -4.97 -0.91
N TYR A 116 -3.53 -6.25 -0.52
CA TYR A 116 -4.71 -6.75 0.21
C TYR A 116 -4.88 -6.06 1.57
N VAL A 117 -3.80 -5.89 2.33
CA VAL A 117 -3.83 -5.15 3.61
C VAL A 117 -4.32 -3.73 3.40
N GLN A 118 -3.81 -3.03 2.39
CA GLN A 118 -4.22 -1.66 2.12
C GLN A 118 -5.69 -1.60 1.68
N THR A 119 -6.12 -2.53 0.82
CA THR A 119 -7.51 -2.67 0.38
C THR A 119 -8.45 -2.98 1.54
N ALA A 120 -8.02 -3.78 2.53
CA ALA A 120 -8.80 -4.08 3.73
C ALA A 120 -9.09 -2.82 4.55
N LYS A 121 -8.13 -1.89 4.65
CA LYS A 121 -8.37 -0.59 5.32
C LYS A 121 -9.44 0.24 4.62
N TRP A 122 -9.49 0.19 3.29
CA TRP A 122 -10.55 0.87 2.53
C TRP A 122 -11.91 0.22 2.74
N ALA A 123 -11.97 -1.11 2.85
CA ALA A 123 -13.19 -1.83 3.20
C ALA A 123 -13.69 -1.46 4.61
N ASP A 124 -12.77 -1.32 5.58
CA ASP A 124 -13.07 -0.83 6.93
C ASP A 124 -13.66 0.60 6.89
N ALA A 125 -13.09 1.48 6.07
CA ALA A 125 -13.56 2.87 5.91
C ALA A 125 -14.99 3.00 5.34
N VAL A 126 -15.51 1.96 4.67
CA VAL A 126 -16.91 1.89 4.23
C VAL A 126 -17.79 0.99 5.10
N GLY A 127 -17.25 0.47 6.21
CA GLY A 127 -17.96 -0.40 7.15
C GLY A 127 -18.22 -1.83 6.64
N ASP A 128 -17.43 -2.30 5.68
CA ASP A 128 -17.53 -3.65 5.13
C ASP A 128 -16.58 -4.61 5.88
N ASP A 129 -16.94 -4.93 7.13
CA ASP A 129 -16.16 -5.78 8.04
C ASP A 129 -15.86 -7.15 7.44
N VAL A 130 -16.84 -7.75 6.76
CA VAL A 130 -16.71 -9.07 6.13
C VAL A 130 -15.65 -9.04 5.03
N LYS A 131 -15.68 -8.02 4.17
CA LYS A 131 -14.66 -7.87 3.13
C LYS A 131 -13.29 -7.55 3.74
N ARG A 132 -13.21 -6.68 4.74
CA ARG A 132 -11.97 -6.37 5.46
C ARG A 132 -11.31 -7.65 5.99
N ASP A 133 -12.05 -8.46 6.73
CA ASP A 133 -11.52 -9.68 7.36
C ASP A 133 -11.09 -10.71 6.32
N THR A 134 -11.89 -10.88 5.25
CA THR A 134 -11.54 -11.72 4.10
C THR A 134 -10.23 -11.29 3.45
N LEU A 135 -9.98 -9.98 3.33
CA LEU A 135 -8.77 -9.45 2.73
C LEU A 135 -7.54 -9.61 3.62
N TYR A 136 -7.71 -9.46 4.95
CA TYR A 136 -6.63 -9.77 5.89
C TYR A 136 -6.26 -11.24 5.89
N GLU A 137 -7.25 -12.14 5.82
CA GLU A 137 -7.00 -13.57 5.72
C GLU A 137 -6.23 -13.91 4.44
N LYS A 138 -6.63 -13.34 3.29
CA LYS A 138 -5.89 -13.48 2.03
C LYS A 138 -4.46 -12.96 2.14
N ALA A 139 -4.25 -11.79 2.73
CA ALA A 139 -2.91 -11.24 2.93
C ALA A 139 -2.03 -12.18 3.78
N ALA A 140 -2.57 -12.67 4.90
CA ALA A 140 -1.88 -13.60 5.77
C ALA A 140 -1.52 -14.90 5.04
N GLN A 141 -2.44 -15.44 4.24
CA GLN A 141 -2.19 -16.63 3.41
C GLN A 141 -1.03 -16.41 2.43
N ARG A 142 -1.01 -15.28 1.71
CA ARG A 142 0.07 -14.96 0.76
C ARG A 142 1.42 -14.77 1.42
N LEU A 143 1.45 -14.20 2.63
CA LEU A 143 2.68 -14.10 3.42
C LEU A 143 3.19 -15.47 3.86
N ARG A 144 2.30 -16.41 4.25
CA ARG A 144 2.70 -17.79 4.56
C ARG A 144 3.29 -18.49 3.35
N GLU A 145 2.62 -18.41 2.20
CA GLU A 145 3.10 -19.00 0.95
C GLU A 145 4.45 -18.40 0.49
N ALA A 146 4.63 -17.09 0.67
CA ALA A 146 5.92 -16.43 0.43
C ALA A 146 7.01 -16.96 1.35
N ALA A 147 6.74 -17.08 2.66
CA ALA A 147 7.68 -17.59 3.65
C ALA A 147 8.11 -19.04 3.35
N GLU A 148 7.16 -19.92 3.01
CA GLU A 148 7.47 -21.30 2.62
C GLU A 148 8.35 -21.36 1.37
N THR A 149 8.15 -20.45 0.42
CA THR A 149 8.97 -20.36 -0.80
C THR A 149 10.40 -19.99 -0.44
N TYR A 150 10.59 -19.04 0.48
CA TYR A 150 11.92 -18.65 0.97
C TYR A 150 12.59 -19.76 1.76
N GLU A 151 11.85 -20.48 2.61
CA GLU A 151 12.39 -21.61 3.37
C GLU A 151 12.86 -22.74 2.46
N LYS A 152 12.08 -23.07 1.42
CA LYS A 152 12.47 -24.04 0.40
C LYS A 152 13.71 -23.60 -0.37
N LEU A 153 13.78 -22.32 -0.76
CA LEU A 153 14.94 -21.75 -1.43
C LEU A 153 16.18 -21.83 -0.54
N ALA A 154 16.08 -21.43 0.73
CA ALA A 154 17.17 -21.49 1.69
C ALA A 154 17.65 -22.94 1.91
N SER A 155 16.72 -23.87 2.06
CA SER A 155 17.03 -25.30 2.21
C SER A 155 17.69 -25.89 0.96
N PHE A 156 17.26 -25.50 -0.25
CA PHE A 156 17.90 -25.91 -1.49
C PHE A 156 19.34 -25.40 -1.57
N LEU A 157 19.55 -24.11 -1.26
CA LEU A 157 20.88 -23.52 -1.25
C LEU A 157 21.79 -24.24 -0.24
N LEU A 158 21.32 -24.42 1.02
CA LEU A 158 22.02 -25.12 2.12
C LEU A 158 22.47 -26.54 1.78
N ASN A 159 21.73 -27.24 0.93
CA ASN A 159 22.05 -28.60 0.51
C ASN A 159 22.79 -28.68 -0.83
N SER A 160 23.11 -27.54 -1.45
CA SER A 160 23.92 -27.49 -2.67
C SER A 160 25.39 -27.20 -2.33
N ASP A 161 26.32 -27.84 -3.03
CA ASP A 161 27.78 -27.59 -2.93
C ASP A 161 28.20 -26.14 -3.25
N ILE A 162 27.24 -25.25 -3.55
CA ILE A 162 27.41 -23.83 -3.86
C ILE A 162 27.73 -23.01 -2.60
N LEU A 163 27.48 -23.57 -1.40
CA LEU A 163 27.49 -22.84 -0.13
C LEU A 163 28.80 -22.90 0.68
N ILE A 164 29.95 -23.12 0.02
CA ILE A 164 31.23 -22.91 0.71
C ILE A 164 31.52 -21.41 0.93
N ASP A 165 30.92 -20.50 0.16
CA ASP A 165 31.14 -19.07 0.32
C ASP A 165 29.84 -18.31 0.65
N ALA A 166 29.57 -18.13 1.94
CA ALA A 166 28.56 -17.18 2.42
C ALA A 166 28.84 -15.74 1.95
N SER A 167 30.09 -15.42 1.59
CA SER A 167 30.51 -14.21 0.88
C SER A 167 29.92 -14.12 -0.53
N ALA A 168 29.83 -15.23 -1.27
CA ALA A 168 29.26 -15.26 -2.61
C ALA A 168 27.73 -15.04 -2.61
N LEU A 169 27.01 -15.49 -1.57
CA LEU A 169 25.59 -15.14 -1.38
C LEU A 169 25.43 -13.65 -1.06
N ARG A 170 26.30 -13.11 -0.19
CA ARG A 170 26.32 -11.68 0.10
C ARG A 170 26.61 -10.86 -1.16
N ASP A 171 27.52 -11.29 -2.01
CA ASP A 171 27.84 -10.58 -3.25
C ASP A 171 26.71 -10.74 -4.29
N TYR A 172 26.14 -11.94 -4.44
CA TYR A 172 24.99 -12.24 -5.31
C TYR A 172 23.73 -11.46 -4.95
N PHE A 173 23.40 -11.36 -3.66
CA PHE A 173 22.28 -10.52 -3.24
C PHE A 173 22.61 -9.03 -3.40
N SER A 174 23.89 -8.61 -3.35
CA SER A 174 24.32 -7.20 -3.34
C SER A 174 24.34 -6.55 -4.71
N GLU A 175 24.42 -7.37 -5.76
CA GLU A 175 24.24 -6.91 -7.14
C GLU A 175 22.76 -6.60 -7.48
N ASP A 176 21.82 -7.09 -6.67
CA ASP A 176 20.37 -6.84 -6.78
C ASP A 176 19.88 -6.08 -5.52
N ALA A 177 20.09 -4.77 -5.48
CA ALA A 177 19.76 -3.91 -4.33
C ALA A 177 18.30 -4.03 -3.83
N GLU A 178 17.36 -4.45 -4.70
CA GLU A 178 15.98 -4.75 -4.33
C GLU A 178 15.82 -6.02 -3.47
N LYS A 179 16.73 -7.01 -3.60
CA LYS A 179 16.72 -8.26 -2.83
C LYS A 179 17.36 -8.12 -1.45
N PHE A 180 18.39 -7.28 -1.30
CA PHE A 180 18.95 -6.96 0.04
C PHE A 180 18.01 -6.13 0.90
N ALA A 181 17.36 -5.12 0.31
CA ALA A 181 16.32 -4.38 1.00
C ALA A 181 15.18 -5.31 1.46
N TYR A 182 14.94 -6.42 0.75
CA TYR A 182 13.98 -7.46 1.13
C TYR A 182 14.42 -8.30 2.32
N PHE A 183 15.71 -8.60 2.47
CA PHE A 183 16.22 -9.37 3.61
C PHE A 183 16.17 -8.55 4.92
N ASP A 184 16.54 -7.26 4.87
CA ASP A 184 16.40 -6.36 6.01
C ASP A 184 14.92 -6.05 6.32
N LYS A 185 14.09 -5.93 5.28
CA LYS A 185 12.64 -5.71 5.44
C LYS A 185 11.93 -6.95 5.98
N ILE A 186 12.33 -8.15 5.58
CA ILE A 186 11.84 -9.41 6.17
C ILE A 186 12.34 -9.53 7.62
N SER A 187 13.60 -9.21 7.91
CA SER A 187 14.10 -9.21 9.30
C SER A 187 13.31 -8.23 10.19
N SER A 188 13.07 -7.00 9.73
CA SER A 188 12.26 -6.03 10.48
C SER A 188 10.77 -6.38 10.55
N ILE A 189 10.19 -7.01 9.52
CA ILE A 189 8.80 -7.50 9.56
C ILE A 189 8.69 -8.69 10.50
N VAL A 190 9.66 -9.61 10.51
CA VAL A 190 9.72 -10.75 11.44
C VAL A 190 9.90 -10.26 12.87
N GLU A 191 10.74 -9.25 13.11
CA GLU A 191 10.89 -8.61 14.44
C GLU A 191 9.63 -7.84 14.88
N ASN A 192 8.95 -7.13 13.97
CA ASN A 192 7.70 -6.42 14.27
C ASN A 192 6.51 -7.39 14.43
N CYS A 193 6.46 -8.48 13.68
CA CYS A 193 5.48 -9.55 13.84
C CYS A 193 5.78 -10.43 15.05
N ARG A 194 7.03 -10.48 15.54
CA ARG A 194 7.39 -11.16 16.80
C ARG A 194 6.60 -10.57 17.97
N TRP A 195 6.46 -9.24 18.02
CA TRP A 195 5.59 -8.55 18.99
C TRP A 195 4.10 -8.93 18.83
N PHE A 196 3.63 -9.07 17.58
CA PHE A 196 2.24 -9.46 17.29
C PHE A 196 1.92 -10.91 17.70
N PHE A 197 2.89 -11.82 17.64
CA PHE A 197 2.73 -13.23 18.08
C PHE A 197 3.03 -13.44 19.58
N GLU A 198 3.83 -12.59 20.22
CA GLU A 198 4.05 -12.59 21.67
C GLU A 198 2.80 -12.11 22.45
N ASP A 199 2.01 -11.17 21.90
CA ASP A 199 0.71 -10.79 22.48
C ASP A 199 -0.37 -11.88 22.30
N PHE A 200 -0.37 -12.60 21.16
CA PHE A 200 -1.35 -13.67 20.92
C PHE A 200 -1.07 -14.95 21.71
N SER A 201 0.19 -15.23 22.05
CA SER A 201 0.53 -16.34 22.95
C SER A 201 0.16 -16.08 24.41
N GLY A 202 -0.10 -14.82 24.78
CA GLY A 202 -0.67 -14.41 26.08
C GLY A 202 -2.19 -14.66 26.23
N MET A 203 -2.94 -14.89 25.16
CA MET A 203 -4.40 -15.09 25.19
C MET A 203 -4.83 -16.57 25.11
N SER A 204 -3.98 -17.51 25.52
CA SER A 204 -4.34 -18.94 25.67
C SER A 204 -4.61 -19.36 27.13
N ARG A 205 -4.98 -18.40 27.99
CA ARG A 205 -5.61 -18.67 29.29
C ARG A 205 -6.88 -17.85 29.43
N TRP A 206 -7.98 -18.29 28.83
CA TRP A 206 -9.33 -18.31 29.41
C TRP A 206 -10.15 -19.30 28.56
N ARG A 207 -11.02 -20.06 29.24
CA ARG A 207 -11.72 -21.26 28.76
C ARG A 207 -12.54 -21.09 27.49
#